data_AF-A0A835B8M9-F1
#
_entry.id   AF-A0A835B8M9-F1
#
_cell.length_a   1.000
_cell.length_b   1.000
_cell.length_c   1.000
_cell.angle_alpha   90.00
_cell.angle_beta   90.00
_cell.angle_gamma   90.00
#
_symmetry.space_group_name_H-M   'P 1'
#
loop_
_entity.id
_entity.type
_entity.pdbx_description
1 polymer ?
#
loop_
_entity_poly.entity_id
_entity_poly.type
_entity_poly.pdbx_seq_one_letter_code
_entity_poly.pdbx_strand_id
1 'polypeptide(L)'
;MAWRAASMVGLPVRCGSIAGALVRASRHQWRATEYLKLANLNVSRLHDHQLALAVLPHGPQSVVFQGLMCKRVGPASDKIPLAAKRQFAKREGLSLFATETAGRIRVICWVRRVRKWEVSASAEMKWGTDTVWVRDLCAAATAQHRSAVQLPIKTELLVRPCPPHPAHRAWLAGQERALQRSMACSFVAFMAVVFVVAAAAVATGEEPLPPAGAPLSFLEGYTQLFGDSNLALHGDGKRVHISLDERTGSGFASQGAYLHGLFSARIKLPADHTAGVVVAFYMSNGNVYERTHDELDFEFLGNVRGREWRVQTNVYGNGSTAAGREERYGLWFDPTEDFHRYAILWSRDRIIFYVDETPIREVVRKETMGAQFPSKPMSLYATIWDGSSWATSGGRYKVDYKYAPYVAEFADLALHGCAVGRRACKELGSIAAAPAMSPAQRSEMEAFRARYVTYGYCYDRLRYPTPLPECSVGPEAAAFLPSGDARATSRRRGRRHRTRGGGADSAV
;
A
#
# COMPACT_ATOMS: atom_id res chain seq x y z
N MET A 1 -5.68 -45.10 35.22
CA MET A 1 -6.81 -45.34 34.31
C MET A 1 -6.40 -44.66 32.99
N ALA A 2 -6.12 -45.34 31.85
CA ALA A 2 -6.90 -46.37 31.15
C ALA A 2 -8.32 -45.88 30.86
N TRP A 3 -8.88 -45.88 29.65
CA TRP A 3 -8.64 -46.59 28.37
C TRP A 3 -7.53 -45.90 27.50
N ARG A 4 -6.89 -46.40 26.42
CA ARG A 4 -6.89 -47.61 25.52
C ARG A 4 -8.04 -47.81 24.50
N ALA A 5 -7.83 -48.13 23.23
CA ALA A 5 -6.72 -48.02 22.26
C ALA A 5 -7.27 -48.42 20.86
N ALA A 6 -6.72 -47.88 19.77
CA ALA A 6 -6.88 -48.43 18.41
C ALA A 6 -5.64 -48.06 17.57
N SER A 7 -5.07 -48.99 16.79
CA SER A 7 -3.80 -48.78 16.07
C SER A 7 -3.68 -49.68 14.83
N MET A 8 -2.74 -49.33 13.94
CA MET A 8 -2.26 -50.06 12.75
C MET A 8 -3.19 -49.98 11.51
N VAL A 9 -2.75 -50.00 10.24
CA VAL A 9 -1.43 -50.21 9.57
C VAL A 9 -1.28 -49.15 8.43
N GLY A 10 -0.12 -48.66 7.96
CA GLY A 10 1.27 -48.78 8.42
C GLY A 10 2.32 -48.87 7.28
N LEU A 11 3.28 -47.92 7.23
CA LEU A 11 4.56 -47.94 6.48
C LEU A 11 4.51 -47.83 4.91
N PRO A 12 5.63 -47.52 4.22
CA PRO A 12 6.58 -46.42 4.50
C PRO A 12 7.06 -45.65 3.24
N VAL A 13 7.58 -44.43 3.43
CA VAL A 13 8.65 -43.85 2.57
C VAL A 13 9.68 -43.17 3.47
N ARG A 14 10.97 -43.51 3.31
CA ARG A 14 12.09 -42.81 3.97
C ARG A 14 12.63 -41.73 3.04
N CYS A 15 12.80 -40.52 3.55
CA CYS A 15 13.87 -39.62 3.11
C CYS A 15 14.82 -39.41 4.30
N GLY A 16 16.11 -39.62 4.08
CA GLY A 16 17.14 -39.52 5.10
C GLY A 16 17.67 -38.10 5.30
N SER A 17 18.12 -37.83 6.52
CA SER A 17 18.90 -36.67 6.97
C SER A 17 19.84 -36.05 5.92
N ILE A 18 19.87 -34.71 5.85
CA ILE A 18 20.95 -33.93 6.49
C ILE A 18 20.33 -32.80 7.29
N ALA A 19 20.66 -32.72 8.57
CA ALA A 19 20.47 -31.54 9.41
C ALA A 19 21.67 -31.43 10.36
N GLY A 20 22.31 -30.25 10.43
CA GLY A 20 23.40 -29.98 11.38
C GLY A 20 24.59 -29.22 10.80
N ALA A 21 24.50 -27.88 10.77
CA ALA A 21 25.66 -27.00 10.63
C ALA A 21 25.43 -25.69 11.44
N LEU A 22 25.72 -25.79 12.75
CA LEU A 22 25.91 -24.72 13.75
C LEU A 22 25.09 -23.41 13.67
N VAL A 23 24.25 -23.24 14.69
CA VAL A 23 24.10 -21.92 15.34
C VAL A 23 25.42 -21.56 16.04
N ARG A 24 26.07 -20.44 15.64
CA ARG A 24 26.82 -19.49 16.50
C ARG A 24 27.63 -18.46 15.68
N ALA A 25 27.08 -17.26 15.54
CA ALA A 25 27.84 -16.01 15.36
C ALA A 25 26.98 -14.86 15.89
N SER A 26 27.57 -13.86 16.55
CA SER A 26 26.83 -12.73 17.10
C SER A 26 27.57 -11.41 16.89
N ARG A 27 26.79 -10.31 16.84
CA ARG A 27 27.20 -8.90 16.75
C ARG A 27 27.70 -8.43 15.38
N HIS A 28 27.46 -7.12 15.16
CA HIS A 28 27.62 -6.34 13.93
C HIS A 28 26.56 -6.66 12.84
N GLN A 29 25.61 -5.78 12.48
CA GLN A 29 25.62 -4.34 12.12
C GLN A 29 25.96 -4.13 10.62
N TRP A 30 25.51 -3.00 10.06
CA TRP A 30 25.35 -2.68 8.62
C TRP A 30 24.13 -3.41 8.01
N ARG A 31 23.07 -2.73 7.55
CA ARG A 31 22.93 -1.69 6.49
C ARG A 31 23.05 -2.25 5.07
N ALA A 32 22.14 -1.81 4.21
CA ALA A 32 22.10 -2.10 2.79
C ALA A 32 23.12 -1.26 1.98
N THR A 33 23.07 -1.46 0.66
CA THR A 33 23.90 -0.85 -0.41
C THR A 33 25.34 -1.34 -0.50
N GLU A 34 25.87 -1.34 -1.73
CA GLU A 34 27.24 -1.68 -2.15
C GLU A 34 27.75 -3.11 -1.85
N TYR A 35 27.82 -3.95 -2.90
CA TYR A 35 29.08 -4.59 -3.29
C TYR A 35 29.06 -5.09 -4.75
N LEU A 36 30.00 -4.59 -5.55
CA LEU A 36 30.25 -4.99 -6.94
C LEU A 36 31.75 -5.28 -7.12
N LYS A 37 32.08 -6.20 -8.04
CA LYS A 37 33.44 -6.54 -8.51
C LYS A 37 34.37 -7.30 -7.53
N LEU A 38 34.45 -8.61 -7.72
CA LEU A 38 35.71 -9.23 -8.16
C LEU A 38 35.52 -9.50 -9.67
N ALA A 39 36.38 -9.02 -10.59
CA ALA A 39 37.74 -9.48 -10.86
C ALA A 39 37.76 -10.96 -11.32
N ASN A 40 38.29 -11.34 -12.47
CA ASN A 40 39.22 -10.62 -13.36
C ASN A 40 39.22 -11.15 -14.81
N LEU A 41 39.75 -10.38 -15.77
CA LEU A 41 40.18 -10.79 -17.14
C LEU A 41 39.08 -11.25 -18.15
N ASN A 42 39.19 -11.04 -19.48
CA ASN A 42 39.96 -10.04 -20.26
C ASN A 42 39.23 -9.73 -21.60
N VAL A 43 39.67 -8.72 -22.36
CA VAL A 43 38.95 -8.17 -23.53
C VAL A 43 39.31 -8.82 -24.87
N SER A 44 38.31 -9.20 -25.65
CA SER A 44 38.34 -9.08 -27.11
C SER A 44 36.92 -8.84 -27.66
N ARG A 45 36.78 -7.95 -28.65
CA ARG A 45 35.52 -7.73 -29.39
C ARG A 45 35.67 -8.33 -30.78
N LEU A 46 34.68 -9.08 -31.28
CA LEU A 46 33.79 -8.63 -32.37
C LEU A 46 32.85 -9.74 -32.88
N HIS A 47 31.71 -9.25 -33.39
CA HIS A 47 30.72 -9.89 -34.24
C HIS A 47 29.67 -10.89 -33.71
N ASP A 48 28.47 -10.65 -34.25
CA ASP A 48 27.24 -11.43 -34.41
C ASP A 48 26.48 -11.91 -33.15
N HIS A 49 25.40 -11.18 -32.87
CA HIS A 49 24.45 -11.44 -31.78
C HIS A 49 23.59 -12.69 -32.02
N GLN A 50 23.97 -13.80 -31.39
CA GLN A 50 22.95 -14.72 -30.86
C GLN A 50 22.29 -14.06 -29.64
N LEU A 51 20.96 -14.03 -29.59
CA LEU A 51 20.21 -13.58 -28.41
C LEU A 51 19.67 -14.82 -27.68
N ALA A 52 20.45 -15.32 -26.74
CA ALA A 52 20.13 -16.51 -25.97
C ALA A 52 19.04 -16.24 -24.93
N LEU A 53 18.08 -17.16 -24.82
CA LEU A 53 17.16 -17.24 -23.68
C LEU A 53 17.48 -18.53 -22.93
N ALA A 54 17.82 -18.43 -21.64
CA ALA A 54 18.30 -19.57 -20.86
C ALA A 54 17.15 -20.49 -20.42
N VAL A 55 17.26 -21.78 -20.75
CA VAL A 55 16.51 -22.88 -20.14
C VAL A 55 17.54 -23.95 -19.78
N LEU A 56 17.57 -24.37 -18.51
CA LEU A 56 18.54 -25.34 -18.01
C LEU A 56 18.07 -26.81 -18.24
N PRO A 57 18.99 -27.79 -18.28
CA PRO A 57 18.83 -29.03 -19.06
C PRO A 57 18.25 -30.20 -18.23
N HIS A 58 17.92 -31.39 -18.76
CA HIS A 58 18.12 -32.03 -20.07
C HIS A 58 16.75 -32.64 -20.52
N GLY A 59 16.40 -33.00 -21.77
CA GLY A 59 17.13 -33.29 -23.02
C GLY A 59 16.81 -34.73 -23.49
N PRO A 60 16.88 -35.11 -24.79
CA PRO A 60 16.89 -34.32 -26.04
C PRO A 60 15.64 -34.55 -26.93
N GLN A 61 15.54 -33.80 -28.05
CA GLN A 61 14.61 -34.03 -29.18
C GLN A 61 13.08 -33.97 -28.95
N SER A 62 12.54 -32.77 -28.73
CA SER A 62 11.38 -32.25 -29.51
C SER A 62 11.03 -30.82 -29.09
N VAL A 63 10.58 -29.98 -30.03
CA VAL A 63 10.17 -28.59 -29.78
C VAL A 63 8.65 -28.52 -29.74
N VAL A 64 8.08 -28.15 -28.59
CA VAL A 64 6.64 -27.94 -28.41
C VAL A 64 6.37 -26.46 -28.10
N PHE A 65 5.62 -25.79 -28.98
CA PHE A 65 5.09 -24.46 -28.72
C PHE A 65 3.71 -24.56 -28.06
N GLN A 66 3.62 -24.39 -26.73
CA GLN A 66 2.35 -24.23 -26.04
C GLN A 66 1.97 -22.74 -25.95
N GLY A 67 0.88 -22.37 -26.63
CA GLY A 67 0.23 -21.06 -26.51
C GLY A 67 -1.10 -21.18 -25.78
N LEU A 68 -1.09 -21.09 -24.44
CA LEU A 68 -2.30 -21.03 -23.62
C LEU A 68 -2.83 -19.60 -23.54
N MET A 69 -4.07 -19.36 -23.99
CA MET A 69 -4.87 -18.21 -23.53
C MET A 69 -6.36 -18.56 -23.46
N CYS A 70 -6.86 -18.67 -22.23
CA CYS A 70 -8.29 -18.54 -21.96
C CYS A 70 -8.63 -17.05 -21.80
N LYS A 71 -9.53 -16.51 -22.62
CA LYS A 71 -10.29 -15.31 -22.21
C LYS A 71 -11.71 -15.35 -22.78
N ARG A 72 -12.69 -15.57 -21.88
CA ARG A 72 -14.12 -15.50 -22.17
C ARG A 72 -14.51 -14.03 -22.27
N VAL A 73 -15.15 -13.61 -23.36
CA VAL A 73 -15.63 -12.23 -23.56
C VAL A 73 -17.16 -12.26 -23.75
N GLY A 74 -17.84 -11.36 -23.05
CA GLY A 74 -19.31 -11.21 -23.09
C GLY A 74 -19.83 -10.50 -24.35
N PRO A 75 -21.15 -10.34 -24.48
CA PRO A 75 -21.81 -10.07 -25.75
C PRO A 75 -21.87 -8.59 -26.17
N ALA A 76 -22.31 -8.41 -27.43
CA ALA A 76 -22.82 -7.18 -28.05
C ALA A 76 -21.82 -6.06 -28.41
N SER A 77 -21.35 -6.07 -29.67
CA SER A 77 -21.61 -4.96 -30.63
C SER A 77 -21.03 -5.28 -32.01
N ASP A 78 -21.79 -4.97 -33.07
CA ASP A 78 -21.41 -5.30 -34.45
C ASP A 78 -20.38 -4.31 -35.04
N LYS A 79 -19.10 -4.71 -34.99
CA LYS A 79 -18.01 -4.32 -35.92
C LYS A 79 -16.77 -5.15 -35.62
N ILE A 80 -16.45 -6.15 -36.45
CA ILE A 80 -15.22 -6.97 -36.29
C ILE A 80 -13.99 -6.14 -36.70
N PRO A 81 -13.06 -5.81 -35.79
CA PRO A 81 -11.87 -5.02 -36.14
C PRO A 81 -10.78 -5.90 -36.79
N LEU A 82 -9.81 -5.26 -37.45
CA LEU A 82 -8.70 -5.90 -38.16
C LEU A 82 -7.71 -6.69 -37.25
N ALA A 83 -7.96 -6.76 -35.95
CA ALA A 83 -7.02 -7.18 -34.90
C ALA A 83 -6.90 -8.70 -34.67
N ALA A 84 -7.74 -9.53 -35.30
CA ALA A 84 -7.79 -10.98 -35.05
C ALA A 84 -6.77 -11.83 -35.84
N LYS A 85 -5.88 -11.22 -36.63
CA LYS A 85 -4.84 -11.92 -37.40
C LYS A 85 -3.53 -11.96 -36.63
N ARG A 86 -3.08 -13.14 -36.21
CA ARG A 86 -1.72 -13.35 -35.68
C ARG A 86 -0.85 -14.11 -36.68
N GLN A 87 0.34 -13.56 -36.97
CA GLN A 87 1.40 -14.30 -37.65
C GLN A 87 2.14 -15.15 -36.62
N PHE A 88 2.20 -16.46 -36.84
CA PHE A 88 2.86 -17.41 -35.93
C PHE A 88 4.10 -18.09 -36.55
N ALA A 89 4.29 -17.97 -37.87
CA ALA A 89 5.51 -18.42 -38.54
C ALA A 89 5.86 -17.51 -39.73
N LYS A 90 7.17 -17.35 -39.96
CA LYS A 90 7.76 -16.63 -41.08
C LYS A 90 9.10 -17.26 -41.45
N ARG A 91 9.31 -17.57 -42.73
CA ARG A 91 10.59 -17.97 -43.31
C ARG A 91 10.77 -17.22 -44.63
N GLU A 92 11.97 -17.20 -45.19
CA GLU A 92 12.15 -16.64 -46.53
C GLU A 92 11.21 -17.31 -47.54
N GLY A 93 10.48 -16.48 -48.29
CA GLY A 93 9.46 -16.95 -49.24
C GLY A 93 8.10 -17.34 -48.67
N LEU A 94 7.91 -17.52 -47.36
CA LEU A 94 6.65 -18.08 -46.80
C LEU A 94 6.22 -17.48 -45.46
N SER A 95 4.92 -17.17 -45.33
CA SER A 95 4.29 -16.66 -44.11
C SER A 95 2.98 -17.40 -43.82
N LEU A 96 2.70 -17.67 -42.54
CA LEU A 96 1.48 -18.34 -42.10
C LEU A 96 0.70 -17.47 -41.10
N PHE A 97 -0.60 -17.36 -41.34
CA PHE A 97 -1.56 -16.60 -40.53
C PHE A 97 -2.72 -17.49 -40.10
N ALA A 98 -3.20 -17.29 -38.88
CA ALA A 98 -4.42 -17.90 -38.39
C ALA A 98 -5.41 -16.83 -37.92
N THR A 99 -6.69 -17.15 -38.08
CA THR A 99 -7.83 -16.40 -37.54
C THR A 99 -8.81 -17.39 -36.92
N GLU A 100 -9.20 -17.18 -35.67
CA GLU A 100 -10.25 -17.94 -35.01
C GLU A 100 -11.58 -17.18 -35.13
N THR A 101 -12.68 -17.91 -35.36
CA THR A 101 -14.03 -17.33 -35.36
C THR A 101 -15.04 -18.42 -34.99
N ALA A 102 -15.87 -18.16 -33.98
CA ALA A 102 -16.95 -19.05 -33.53
C ALA A 102 -16.54 -20.54 -33.35
N GLY A 103 -15.40 -20.79 -32.70
CA GLY A 103 -14.90 -22.15 -32.43
C GLY A 103 -14.31 -22.90 -33.63
N ARG A 104 -14.10 -22.21 -34.77
CA ARG A 104 -13.32 -22.70 -35.91
C ARG A 104 -12.03 -21.90 -36.06
N ILE A 105 -10.97 -22.58 -36.50
CA ILE A 105 -9.68 -21.97 -36.84
C ILE A 105 -9.53 -22.04 -38.36
N ARG A 106 -9.30 -20.89 -39.01
CA ARG A 106 -8.89 -20.83 -40.41
C ARG A 106 -7.40 -20.49 -40.50
N VAL A 107 -6.63 -21.31 -41.20
CA VAL A 107 -5.19 -21.16 -41.44
C VAL A 107 -4.97 -20.79 -42.90
N ILE A 108 -4.12 -19.80 -43.17
CA ILE A 108 -3.85 -19.26 -44.51
C ILE A 108 -2.34 -19.23 -44.76
N CYS A 109 -1.91 -19.93 -45.82
CA CYS A 109 -0.51 -19.98 -46.28
C CYS A 109 -0.25 -18.95 -47.37
N TRP A 110 0.66 -18.01 -47.10
CA TRP A 110 1.09 -16.96 -48.03
C TRP A 110 2.50 -17.26 -48.55
N VAL A 111 2.70 -17.12 -49.85
CA VAL A 111 3.99 -17.36 -50.53
C VAL A 111 4.43 -16.08 -51.26
N ARG A 112 5.74 -15.82 -51.27
CA ARG A 112 6.33 -14.65 -51.93
C ARG A 112 6.85 -15.01 -53.32
N ARG A 113 6.15 -14.59 -54.37
CA ARG A 113 6.56 -14.76 -55.78
C ARG A 113 7.05 -13.42 -56.33
N VAL A 114 8.26 -13.39 -56.88
CA VAL A 114 8.89 -12.22 -57.54
C VAL A 114 8.63 -10.90 -56.78
N ARG A 115 9.10 -10.85 -55.52
CA ARG A 115 8.93 -9.76 -54.53
C ARG A 115 7.51 -9.51 -53.98
N LYS A 116 6.42 -9.89 -54.67
CA LYS A 116 5.01 -9.78 -54.24
C LYS A 116 4.61 -10.93 -53.29
N TRP A 117 3.60 -10.73 -52.44
CA TRP A 117 3.01 -11.76 -51.56
C TRP A 117 1.62 -12.16 -52.04
N GLU A 118 1.34 -13.46 -52.10
CA GLU A 118 0.07 -14.02 -52.60
C GLU A 118 -0.39 -15.19 -51.72
N VAL A 119 -1.71 -15.37 -51.56
CA VAL A 119 -2.29 -16.52 -50.85
C VAL A 119 -2.16 -17.74 -51.76
N SER A 120 -1.59 -18.83 -51.25
CA SER A 120 -1.45 -20.07 -52.03
C SER A 120 -2.29 -21.24 -51.53
N ALA A 121 -2.75 -21.22 -50.28
CA ALA A 121 -3.65 -22.22 -49.72
C ALA A 121 -4.35 -21.70 -48.45
N SER A 122 -5.50 -22.28 -48.12
CA SER A 122 -6.16 -22.09 -46.82
C SER A 122 -7.01 -23.30 -46.44
N ALA A 123 -7.06 -23.63 -45.15
CA ALA A 123 -7.95 -24.63 -44.60
C ALA A 123 -8.72 -24.07 -43.39
N GLU A 124 -9.88 -24.65 -43.09
CA GLU A 124 -10.71 -24.32 -41.93
C GLU A 124 -11.00 -25.59 -41.15
N MET A 125 -10.88 -25.53 -39.83
CA MET A 125 -10.82 -26.68 -38.93
C MET A 125 -11.69 -26.47 -37.69
N LYS A 126 -12.30 -27.54 -37.19
CA LYS A 126 -13.02 -27.58 -35.91
C LYS A 126 -12.06 -27.86 -34.77
N TRP A 127 -12.26 -27.15 -33.66
CA TRP A 127 -11.45 -27.31 -32.46
C TRP A 127 -11.55 -28.73 -31.89
N GLY A 128 -10.42 -29.31 -31.48
CA GLY A 128 -10.35 -30.61 -30.79
C GLY A 128 -10.77 -31.86 -31.59
N THR A 129 -10.95 -31.77 -32.91
CA THR A 129 -11.41 -32.91 -33.74
C THR A 129 -10.59 -33.12 -35.02
N ASP A 130 -10.17 -32.06 -35.71
CA ASP A 130 -9.40 -32.17 -36.96
C ASP A 130 -7.87 -32.08 -36.73
N THR A 131 -7.09 -32.89 -37.44
CA THR A 131 -5.61 -32.79 -37.49
C THR A 131 -5.14 -32.55 -38.92
N VAL A 132 -4.36 -31.49 -39.17
CA VAL A 132 -3.75 -31.19 -40.47
C VAL A 132 -2.27 -30.89 -40.30
N TRP A 133 -1.42 -31.55 -41.09
CA TRP A 133 0.00 -31.26 -41.14
C TRP A 133 0.25 -29.97 -41.95
N VAL A 134 0.83 -28.95 -41.30
CA VAL A 134 1.16 -27.66 -41.94
C VAL A 134 2.08 -27.83 -43.15
N ARG A 135 2.91 -28.88 -43.16
CA ARG A 135 3.75 -29.30 -44.28
C ARG A 135 2.92 -29.54 -45.55
N ASP A 136 1.80 -30.25 -45.43
CA ASP A 136 1.01 -30.68 -46.58
C ASP A 136 0.13 -29.52 -47.10
N LEU A 137 -0.41 -28.71 -46.19
CA LEU A 137 -1.20 -27.52 -46.53
C LEU A 137 -0.44 -26.51 -47.42
N CYS A 138 0.87 -26.36 -47.22
CA CYS A 138 1.71 -25.51 -48.06
C CYS A 138 2.48 -26.29 -49.15
N ALA A 139 2.55 -27.63 -49.14
CA ALA A 139 3.29 -28.40 -50.15
C ALA A 139 2.73 -28.23 -51.57
N ALA A 140 1.40 -28.09 -51.70
CA ALA A 140 0.74 -27.80 -52.96
C ALA A 140 1.23 -26.49 -53.63
N ALA A 141 1.71 -25.52 -52.84
CA ALA A 141 2.25 -24.26 -53.34
C ALA A 141 3.64 -24.39 -54.00
N THR A 142 4.42 -25.38 -53.56
CA THR A 142 5.81 -25.62 -53.97
C THR A 142 5.99 -26.73 -54.99
N ALA A 143 4.95 -27.54 -55.22
CA ALA A 143 4.98 -28.75 -56.05
C ALA A 143 5.21 -28.53 -57.57
N GLN A 144 5.47 -27.30 -58.02
CA GLN A 144 5.77 -26.98 -59.42
C GLN A 144 7.26 -27.15 -59.80
N HIS A 145 8.15 -27.38 -58.83
CA HIS A 145 9.52 -27.85 -59.09
C HIS A 145 9.58 -29.38 -59.05
N ARG A 146 9.69 -30.01 -60.23
CA ARG A 146 9.91 -31.45 -60.38
C ARG A 146 11.40 -31.81 -60.23
N SER A 147 11.71 -32.60 -59.21
CA SER A 147 12.72 -33.66 -59.26
C SER A 147 12.10 -34.89 -58.59
N ALA A 148 11.89 -35.97 -59.34
CA ALA A 148 10.92 -37.00 -58.96
C ALA A 148 11.54 -38.22 -58.29
N VAL A 149 10.95 -38.66 -57.18
CA VAL A 149 10.82 -40.08 -56.82
C VAL A 149 9.38 -40.29 -56.34
N GLN A 150 8.59 -41.05 -57.10
CA GLN A 150 7.35 -41.63 -56.60
C GLN A 150 7.67 -42.97 -55.94
N LEU A 151 7.10 -43.23 -54.77
CA LEU A 151 6.92 -44.59 -54.25
C LEU A 151 5.44 -44.78 -53.87
N PRO A 152 4.86 -45.98 -54.10
CA PRO A 152 3.41 -46.14 -54.15
C PRO A 152 2.78 -46.29 -52.77
N ILE A 153 1.72 -45.51 -52.51
CA ILE A 153 0.81 -45.74 -51.39
C ILE A 153 -0.27 -46.74 -51.83
N LYS A 154 -0.33 -47.91 -51.20
CA LYS A 154 -1.47 -48.83 -51.24
C LYS A 154 -1.63 -49.61 -49.93
N THR A 155 -2.41 -49.06 -49.01
CA THR A 155 -3.46 -49.79 -48.28
C THR A 155 -4.37 -48.79 -47.57
N GLU A 156 -5.65 -49.16 -47.43
CA GLU A 156 -6.62 -48.45 -46.60
C GLU A 156 -6.31 -48.71 -45.11
N LEU A 157 -6.67 -47.77 -44.22
CA LEU A 157 -6.62 -48.01 -42.78
C LEU A 157 -8.02 -47.86 -42.15
N LEU A 158 -8.71 -48.99 -42.00
CA LEU A 158 -10.03 -49.06 -41.38
C LEU A 158 -9.90 -49.01 -39.85
N VAL A 159 -9.95 -47.81 -39.26
CA VAL A 159 -9.77 -47.63 -37.81
C VAL A 159 -11.01 -48.11 -37.04
N ARG A 160 -10.97 -49.37 -36.59
CA ARG A 160 -11.79 -49.84 -35.46
C ARG A 160 -11.05 -49.57 -34.13
N PRO A 161 -11.76 -49.21 -33.04
CA PRO A 161 -11.12 -48.96 -31.75
C PRO A 161 -10.53 -50.25 -31.17
N CYS A 162 -9.21 -50.26 -30.95
CA CYS A 162 -8.51 -51.37 -30.30
C CYS A 162 -8.50 -51.16 -28.78
N PRO A 163 -8.81 -52.17 -27.94
CA PRO A 163 -8.77 -52.02 -26.49
C PRO A 163 -7.34 -51.75 -25.98
N PRO A 164 -7.17 -50.91 -24.94
CA PRO A 164 -5.84 -50.44 -24.53
C PRO A 164 -4.98 -51.55 -23.92
N HIS A 165 -3.81 -51.77 -24.51
CA HIS A 165 -2.82 -52.76 -24.06
C HIS A 165 -2.39 -52.52 -22.59
N PRO A 166 -2.18 -53.56 -21.76
CA PRO A 166 -1.95 -53.40 -20.32
C PRO A 166 -0.79 -52.45 -19.95
N ALA A 167 0.30 -52.49 -20.73
CA ALA A 167 1.45 -51.62 -20.53
C ALA A 167 1.12 -50.11 -20.62
N HIS A 168 0.15 -49.72 -21.47
CA HIS A 168 -0.25 -48.32 -21.61
C HIS A 168 -1.03 -47.82 -20.38
N ARG A 169 -1.88 -48.68 -19.79
CA ARG A 169 -2.55 -48.38 -18.51
C ARG A 169 -1.54 -48.24 -17.37
N ALA A 170 -0.51 -49.10 -17.33
CA ALA A 170 0.55 -49.01 -16.33
C ALA A 170 1.37 -47.72 -16.45
N TRP A 171 1.70 -47.29 -17.68
CA TRP A 171 2.42 -46.04 -17.94
C TRP A 171 1.60 -44.80 -17.57
N LEU A 172 0.32 -44.73 -17.97
CA LEU A 172 -0.59 -43.65 -17.59
C LEU A 172 -0.77 -43.56 -16.07
N ALA A 173 -1.01 -44.70 -15.40
CA ALA A 173 -1.09 -44.74 -13.93
C ALA A 173 0.26 -44.43 -13.25
N GLY A 174 1.39 -44.42 -13.97
CA GLY A 174 2.67 -43.90 -13.52
C GLY A 174 2.72 -42.37 -13.63
N GLN A 175 2.36 -41.82 -14.79
CA GLN A 175 2.22 -40.39 -15.07
C GLN A 175 1.27 -39.70 -14.07
N GLU A 176 0.08 -40.25 -13.84
CA GLU A 176 -0.90 -39.70 -12.89
C GLU A 176 -0.36 -39.66 -11.46
N ARG A 177 0.31 -40.72 -10.98
CA ARG A 177 0.89 -40.75 -9.63
C ARG A 177 2.11 -39.83 -9.49
N ALA A 178 2.84 -39.56 -10.57
CA ALA A 178 3.89 -38.53 -10.58
C ALA A 178 3.29 -37.12 -10.54
N LEU A 179 2.25 -36.85 -11.34
CA LEU A 179 1.52 -35.57 -11.36
C LEU A 179 0.82 -35.27 -10.03
N GLN A 180 0.17 -36.27 -9.42
CA GLN A 180 -0.44 -36.16 -8.09
C GLN A 180 0.60 -35.84 -7.01
N ARG A 181 1.77 -36.51 -7.03
CA ARG A 181 2.88 -36.20 -6.10
C ARG A 181 3.44 -34.80 -6.32
N SER A 182 3.62 -34.38 -7.57
CA SER A 182 4.08 -33.03 -7.91
C SER A 182 3.10 -31.97 -7.42
N MET A 183 1.81 -32.11 -7.74
CA MET A 183 0.76 -31.19 -7.28
C MET A 183 0.61 -31.19 -5.75
N ALA A 184 0.75 -32.34 -5.07
CA ALA A 184 0.75 -32.40 -3.61
C ALA A 184 1.95 -31.65 -3.01
N CYS A 185 3.16 -31.80 -3.56
CA CYS A 185 4.33 -31.05 -3.13
C CYS A 185 4.19 -29.54 -3.39
N SER A 186 3.67 -29.13 -4.56
CA SER A 186 3.38 -27.72 -4.85
C SER A 186 2.30 -27.14 -3.93
N PHE A 187 1.26 -27.92 -3.61
CA PHE A 187 0.21 -27.50 -2.68
C PHE A 187 0.72 -27.38 -1.25
N VAL A 188 1.53 -28.33 -0.76
CA VAL A 188 2.16 -28.25 0.55
C VAL A 188 3.14 -27.07 0.62
N ALA A 189 3.92 -26.80 -0.43
CA ALA A 189 4.79 -25.64 -0.50
C ALA A 189 3.99 -24.31 -0.49
N PHE A 190 2.89 -24.23 -1.25
CA PHE A 190 1.99 -23.08 -1.25
C PHE A 190 1.36 -22.86 0.12
N MET A 191 0.81 -23.90 0.75
CA MET A 191 0.22 -23.84 2.08
C MET A 191 1.27 -23.48 3.15
N ALA A 192 2.52 -23.93 3.01
CA ALA A 192 3.62 -23.52 3.90
C ALA A 192 3.99 -22.04 3.71
N VAL A 193 4.02 -21.51 2.48
CA VAL A 193 4.22 -20.07 2.24
C VAL A 193 3.06 -19.26 2.80
N VAL A 194 1.82 -19.70 2.62
CA VAL A 194 0.63 -19.06 3.24
C VAL A 194 0.73 -19.09 4.78
N PHE A 195 1.16 -20.20 5.39
CA PHE A 195 1.39 -20.28 6.82
C PHE A 195 2.52 -19.37 7.32
N VAL A 196 3.62 -19.25 6.56
CA VAL A 196 4.73 -18.35 6.91
C VAL A 196 4.33 -16.89 6.76
N VAL A 197 3.55 -16.52 5.73
CA VAL A 197 3.02 -15.15 5.56
C VAL A 197 2.00 -14.83 6.65
N ALA A 198 1.09 -15.75 7.00
CA ALA A 198 0.16 -15.57 8.10
C ALA A 198 0.88 -15.48 9.46
N ALA A 199 1.88 -16.32 9.71
CA ALA A 199 2.70 -16.26 10.93
C ALA A 199 3.56 -14.99 10.98
N ALA A 200 4.02 -14.47 9.85
CA ALA A 200 4.71 -13.18 9.77
C ALA A 200 3.76 -12.01 10.08
N ALA A 201 2.54 -12.04 9.55
CA ALA A 201 1.49 -11.05 9.86
C ALA A 201 1.03 -11.09 11.33
N VAL A 202 1.17 -12.24 12.01
CA VAL A 202 0.96 -12.39 13.47
C VAL A 202 2.21 -12.03 14.28
N ALA A 203 3.40 -11.97 13.65
CA ALA A 203 4.66 -11.57 14.29
C ALA A 203 4.93 -10.05 14.17
N THR A 204 4.36 -9.38 13.16
CA THR A 204 4.12 -7.94 13.17
C THR A 204 2.98 -7.65 14.14
N GLY A 205 3.33 -7.20 15.36
CA GLY A 205 2.37 -6.93 16.44
C GLY A 205 1.45 -5.73 16.25
N GLU A 206 1.29 -5.23 15.02
CA GLU A 206 0.33 -4.19 14.65
C GLU A 206 -1.08 -4.75 14.83
N GLU A 207 -1.69 -4.51 16.00
CA GLU A 207 -3.13 -4.68 16.14
C GLU A 207 -3.83 -3.66 15.24
N PRO A 208 -4.65 -4.09 14.26
CA PRO A 208 -5.35 -3.16 13.38
C PRO A 208 -6.15 -2.15 14.20
N LEU A 209 -6.24 -0.89 13.73
CA LEU A 209 -7.09 0.07 14.43
C LEU A 209 -8.53 -0.44 14.52
N PRO A 210 -9.29 0.01 15.54
CA PRO A 210 -10.73 -0.13 15.52
C PRO A 210 -11.23 0.31 14.14
N PRO A 211 -12.06 -0.51 13.46
CA PRO A 211 -12.34 -0.29 12.05
C PRO A 211 -12.96 1.09 11.86
N ALA A 212 -12.35 1.89 10.99
CA ALA A 212 -13.00 3.11 10.53
C ALA A 212 -14.36 2.71 9.95
N GLY A 213 -15.42 3.39 10.41
CA GLY A 213 -16.74 3.28 9.78
C GLY A 213 -16.62 3.59 8.30
N ALA A 214 -17.46 2.94 7.48
CA ALA A 214 -17.37 3.00 6.02
C ALA A 214 -17.18 4.45 5.53
N PRO A 215 -16.14 4.73 4.70
CA PRO A 215 -15.90 6.06 4.19
C PRO A 215 -17.11 6.67 3.50
N LEU A 216 -17.38 7.93 3.82
CA LEU A 216 -18.48 8.72 3.30
C LEU A 216 -18.01 9.55 2.10
N SER A 217 -18.90 9.80 1.14
CA SER A 217 -18.73 10.97 0.28
C SER A 217 -19.00 12.24 1.09
N PHE A 218 -18.43 13.36 0.65
CA PHE A 218 -18.52 14.64 1.33
C PHE A 218 -19.97 15.03 1.69
N LEU A 219 -20.90 14.90 0.74
CA LEU A 219 -22.29 15.32 0.91
C LEU A 219 -23.11 14.42 1.85
N GLU A 220 -22.64 13.21 2.17
CA GLU A 220 -23.31 12.29 3.12
C GLU A 220 -22.97 12.59 4.59
N GLY A 221 -21.85 13.24 4.86
CA GLY A 221 -21.35 13.47 6.23
C GLY A 221 -20.93 14.90 6.57
N TYR A 222 -20.69 15.75 5.58
CA TYR A 222 -19.98 17.02 5.73
C TYR A 222 -20.66 18.17 4.97
N THR A 223 -20.28 19.40 5.33
CA THR A 223 -20.63 20.65 4.65
C THR A 223 -19.41 21.54 4.55
N GLN A 224 -19.33 22.36 3.50
CA GLN A 224 -18.36 23.45 3.46
C GLN A 224 -18.65 24.42 4.62
N LEU A 225 -17.57 24.96 5.21
CA LEU A 225 -17.62 25.95 6.28
C LEU A 225 -17.32 27.36 5.72
N PHE A 226 -16.29 27.48 4.88
CA PHE A 226 -15.90 28.73 4.22
C PHE A 226 -14.99 28.47 3.00
N GLY A 227 -14.59 29.55 2.31
CA GLY A 227 -13.52 29.53 1.28
C GLY A 227 -14.00 29.62 -0.17
N ASP A 228 -15.30 29.59 -0.42
CA ASP A 228 -15.90 29.64 -1.77
C ASP A 228 -15.31 28.56 -2.69
N SER A 229 -14.70 28.94 -3.82
CA SER A 229 -14.03 28.04 -4.77
C SER A 229 -12.80 27.31 -4.23
N ASN A 230 -12.30 27.65 -3.03
CA ASN A 230 -11.09 27.06 -2.46
C ASN A 230 -11.37 25.69 -1.80
N LEU A 231 -12.63 25.25 -1.74
CA LEU A 231 -13.00 23.86 -1.52
C LEU A 231 -13.45 23.24 -2.85
N ALA A 232 -12.82 22.14 -3.27
CA ALA A 232 -13.15 21.41 -4.49
C ALA A 232 -13.43 19.93 -4.20
N LEU A 233 -14.45 19.37 -4.85
CA LEU A 233 -14.87 17.97 -4.71
C LEU A 233 -14.42 17.15 -5.92
N HIS A 234 -13.82 15.98 -5.66
CA HIS A 234 -13.25 15.11 -6.68
C HIS A 234 -13.68 13.65 -6.47
N GLY A 235 -13.83 12.90 -7.58
CA GLY A 235 -14.19 11.47 -7.54
C GLY A 235 -15.52 11.22 -6.82
N ASP A 236 -16.60 11.76 -7.35
CA ASP A 236 -17.97 11.64 -6.81
C ASP A 236 -18.08 12.10 -5.34
N GLY A 237 -17.32 13.13 -4.98
CA GLY A 237 -17.27 13.68 -3.62
C GLY A 237 -16.49 12.83 -2.60
N LYS A 238 -15.82 11.76 -3.01
CA LYS A 238 -15.01 10.90 -2.11
C LYS A 238 -13.62 11.47 -1.81
N ARG A 239 -13.21 12.51 -2.54
CA ARG A 239 -12.06 13.34 -2.21
C ARG A 239 -12.46 14.82 -2.13
N VAL A 240 -11.83 15.53 -1.20
CA VAL A 240 -12.01 16.96 -0.96
C VAL A 240 -10.63 17.60 -1.01
N HIS A 241 -10.46 18.62 -1.82
CA HIS A 241 -9.29 19.49 -1.78
C HIS A 241 -9.70 20.77 -1.06
N ILE A 242 -8.93 21.18 -0.06
CA ILE A 242 -9.04 22.51 0.56
C ILE A 242 -7.77 23.29 0.26
N SER A 243 -7.90 24.54 -0.17
CA SER A 243 -6.78 25.41 -0.50
C SER A 243 -6.73 26.73 0.25
N LEU A 244 -5.52 27.31 0.28
CA LEU A 244 -5.20 28.64 0.79
C LEU A 244 -4.45 29.44 -0.28
N ASP A 245 -4.93 30.67 -0.52
CA ASP A 245 -4.34 31.68 -1.39
C ASP A 245 -4.48 33.09 -0.78
N GLU A 246 -4.07 34.13 -1.51
CA GLU A 246 -4.12 35.54 -1.06
C GLU A 246 -5.54 36.05 -0.75
N ARG A 247 -6.57 35.36 -1.26
CA ARG A 247 -7.97 35.74 -1.11
C ARG A 247 -8.57 35.12 0.15
N THR A 248 -8.35 33.82 0.37
CA THR A 248 -8.86 33.11 1.57
C THR A 248 -8.27 31.71 1.74
N GLY A 249 -8.35 31.20 2.97
CA GLY A 249 -8.25 29.76 3.26
C GLY A 249 -9.54 29.04 2.91
N SER A 250 -9.69 27.81 3.38
CA SER A 250 -10.94 27.06 3.23
C SER A 250 -11.10 25.97 4.28
N GLY A 251 -12.30 25.42 4.39
CA GLY A 251 -12.55 24.32 5.30
C GLY A 251 -13.97 23.77 5.25
N PHE A 252 -14.16 22.67 5.96
CA PHE A 252 -15.43 21.95 6.08
C PHE A 252 -15.65 21.41 7.49
N ALA A 253 -16.90 21.07 7.79
CA ALA A 253 -17.34 20.52 9.07
C ALA A 253 -18.27 19.31 8.86
N SER A 254 -18.36 18.41 9.84
CA SER A 254 -19.38 17.35 9.85
C SER A 254 -20.78 17.94 10.07
N GLN A 255 -21.77 17.43 9.33
CA GLN A 255 -23.17 17.89 9.42
C GLN A 255 -23.79 17.61 10.79
N GLY A 256 -23.30 16.60 11.51
CA GLY A 256 -23.67 16.29 12.88
C GLY A 256 -22.57 16.64 13.88
N ALA A 257 -22.96 16.92 15.12
CA ALA A 257 -22.08 16.89 16.29
C ALA A 257 -22.21 15.54 17.00
N TYR A 258 -21.11 15.02 17.53
CA TYR A 258 -20.96 13.66 18.04
C TYR A 258 -20.56 13.68 19.52
N LEU A 259 -21.04 12.70 20.29
CA LEU A 259 -20.55 12.45 21.65
C LEU A 259 -19.84 11.10 21.67
N HIS A 260 -18.51 11.14 21.66
CA HIS A 260 -17.61 10.00 21.42
C HIS A 260 -17.67 9.43 19.99
N GLY A 261 -16.58 8.80 19.57
CA GLY A 261 -16.42 8.24 18.22
C GLY A 261 -14.96 7.97 17.85
N LEU A 262 -14.76 7.31 16.71
CA LEU A 262 -13.52 7.29 15.94
C LEU A 262 -13.72 8.13 14.67
N PHE A 263 -12.90 9.16 14.52
CA PHE A 263 -12.98 10.11 13.42
C PHE A 263 -11.67 10.06 12.64
N SER A 264 -11.71 9.82 11.34
CA SER A 264 -10.48 9.72 10.54
C SER A 264 -10.62 10.23 9.12
N ALA A 265 -9.51 10.65 8.56
CA ALA A 265 -9.33 10.94 7.15
C ALA A 265 -7.99 10.39 6.68
N ARG A 266 -7.89 10.05 5.39
CA ARG A 266 -6.61 10.01 4.69
C ARG A 266 -6.27 11.43 4.25
N ILE A 267 -5.12 11.95 4.66
CA ILE A 267 -4.70 13.34 4.37
C ILE A 267 -3.34 13.31 3.66
N LYS A 268 -3.19 14.13 2.62
CA LYS A 268 -1.92 14.45 1.96
C LYS A 268 -1.73 15.96 1.98
N LEU A 269 -0.56 16.41 2.42
CA LEU A 269 -0.27 17.82 2.69
C LEU A 269 0.35 18.54 1.48
N PRO A 270 0.25 19.89 1.40
CA PRO A 270 0.89 20.64 0.33
C PRO A 270 2.43 20.49 0.36
N ALA A 271 3.00 20.37 -0.83
CA ALA A 271 4.43 20.18 -1.03
C ALA A 271 5.24 21.50 -0.97
N ASP A 272 6.55 21.35 -1.12
CA ASP A 272 7.49 22.42 -1.46
C ASP A 272 7.79 23.47 -0.37
N HIS A 273 7.14 24.65 -0.35
CA HIS A 273 7.44 25.74 0.60
C HIS A 273 6.19 26.19 1.35
N THR A 274 5.91 25.55 2.48
CA THR A 274 4.65 25.71 3.24
C THR A 274 4.82 26.49 4.54
N ALA A 275 5.88 27.31 4.66
CA ALA A 275 6.06 28.16 5.84
C ALA A 275 4.81 29.02 6.12
N GLY A 276 4.47 29.21 7.39
CA GLY A 276 3.25 29.87 7.85
C GLY A 276 1.96 29.05 7.69
N VAL A 277 1.86 28.14 6.71
CA VAL A 277 0.64 27.37 6.44
C VAL A 277 0.33 26.40 7.58
N VAL A 278 -0.92 26.38 8.02
CA VAL A 278 -1.48 25.36 8.92
C VAL A 278 -2.60 24.63 8.19
N VAL A 279 -2.56 23.29 8.21
CA VAL A 279 -3.71 22.44 7.89
C VAL A 279 -4.18 21.84 9.21
N ALA A 280 -5.47 21.90 9.53
CA ALA A 280 -6.01 21.32 10.76
C ALA A 280 -7.05 20.23 10.44
N PHE A 281 -7.11 19.23 11.31
CA PHE A 281 -8.12 18.17 11.33
C PHE A 281 -8.48 17.91 12.80
N TYR A 282 -9.61 18.44 13.25
CA TYR A 282 -9.88 18.63 14.67
C TYR A 282 -11.35 18.45 15.02
N MET A 283 -11.66 18.05 16.26
CA MET A 283 -13.02 18.13 16.78
C MET A 283 -13.18 19.40 17.60
N SER A 284 -14.32 20.08 17.50
CA SER A 284 -14.62 21.26 18.33
C SER A 284 -16.11 21.43 18.59
N ASN A 285 -16.45 22.22 19.60
CA ASN A 285 -17.77 22.83 19.76
C ASN A 285 -17.72 24.35 20.04
N GLY A 286 -16.65 25.03 19.60
CA GLY A 286 -16.50 26.49 19.70
C GLY A 286 -17.65 27.30 19.08
N ASN A 287 -18.29 26.80 18.04
CA ASN A 287 -19.46 27.40 17.40
C ASN A 287 -20.76 27.34 18.24
N VAL A 288 -20.79 26.54 19.31
CA VAL A 288 -21.94 26.41 20.23
C VAL A 288 -21.59 26.90 21.63
N TYR A 289 -20.33 26.74 22.05
CA TYR A 289 -19.86 27.02 23.41
C TYR A 289 -18.65 27.96 23.42
N GLU A 290 -18.69 29.08 22.68
CA GLU A 290 -17.62 30.10 22.49
C GLU A 290 -16.55 30.11 23.61
N ARG A 291 -16.97 30.35 24.87
CA ARG A 291 -16.08 30.57 26.04
C ARG A 291 -15.76 29.31 26.85
N THR A 292 -16.43 28.20 26.60
CA THR A 292 -16.33 26.96 27.39
C THR A 292 -16.21 25.74 26.51
N HIS A 293 -15.67 25.88 25.29
CA HIS A 293 -15.64 24.82 24.30
C HIS A 293 -14.76 23.62 24.69
N ASP A 294 -15.08 22.47 24.12
CA ASP A 294 -14.21 21.31 24.09
C ASP A 294 -13.60 21.22 22.68
N GLU A 295 -12.34 20.82 22.57
CA GLU A 295 -11.58 20.77 21.31
C GLU A 295 -10.46 19.70 21.36
N LEU A 296 -10.21 19.04 20.22
CA LEU A 296 -9.24 17.95 20.04
C LEU A 296 -8.53 18.07 18.68
N ASP A 297 -7.23 18.31 18.67
CA ASP A 297 -6.55 18.79 17.46
C ASP A 297 -5.53 17.82 16.86
N PHE A 298 -5.56 17.68 15.53
CA PHE A 298 -4.35 17.57 14.72
C PHE A 298 -4.11 18.89 13.97
N GLU A 299 -2.92 19.48 14.13
CA GLU A 299 -2.47 20.63 13.36
C GLU A 299 -1.16 20.28 12.65
N PHE A 300 -1.17 20.30 11.32
CA PHE A 300 0.00 20.16 10.50
C PHE A 300 0.64 21.54 10.31
N LEU A 301 1.86 21.69 10.81
CA LEU A 301 2.61 22.94 10.80
C LEU A 301 3.62 22.92 9.65
N GLY A 302 3.36 23.76 8.64
CA GLY A 302 4.18 23.86 7.44
C GLY A 302 5.57 24.44 7.69
N ASN A 303 6.44 24.33 6.69
CA ASN A 303 7.87 24.57 6.88
C ASN A 303 8.57 25.13 5.63
N VAL A 304 9.75 25.71 5.83
CA VAL A 304 10.57 26.22 4.72
C VAL A 304 11.10 25.05 3.87
N ARG A 305 11.19 25.26 2.55
CA ARG A 305 11.58 24.25 1.54
C ARG A 305 12.74 23.35 1.97
N GLY A 306 12.56 22.04 1.77
CA GLY A 306 13.54 21.02 2.16
C GLY A 306 13.61 20.77 3.67
N ARG A 307 12.48 20.95 4.39
CA ARG A 307 12.32 20.61 5.81
C ARG A 307 10.99 19.92 6.05
N GLU A 308 11.04 18.84 6.81
CA GLU A 308 9.90 18.04 7.28
C GLU A 308 8.78 18.94 7.86
N TRP A 309 7.53 18.64 7.48
CA TRP A 309 6.34 19.08 8.22
C TRP A 309 6.41 18.64 9.69
N ARG A 310 5.62 19.28 10.56
CA ARG A 310 5.43 18.81 11.95
C ARG A 310 3.96 18.60 12.24
N VAL A 311 3.65 17.58 13.02
CA VAL A 311 2.31 17.38 13.57
C VAL A 311 2.30 17.95 14.98
N GLN A 312 1.32 18.79 15.30
CA GLN A 312 0.96 19.19 16.65
C GLN A 312 -0.36 18.49 17.01
N THR A 313 -0.48 18.01 18.26
CA THR A 313 -1.77 17.60 18.83
C THR A 313 -2.03 18.37 20.10
N ASN A 314 -3.30 18.67 20.38
CA ASN A 314 -3.72 19.50 21.50
C ASN A 314 -5.11 19.07 22.01
N VAL A 315 -5.46 19.46 23.23
CA VAL A 315 -6.70 19.06 23.93
C VAL A 315 -7.16 20.20 24.84
N TYR A 316 -8.39 20.68 24.62
CA TYR A 316 -9.07 21.60 25.53
C TYR A 316 -10.40 21.01 25.99
N GLY A 317 -10.66 21.04 27.29
CA GLY A 317 -12.00 20.79 27.84
C GLY A 317 -12.52 22.04 28.57
N ASN A 318 -13.80 22.32 28.43
CA ASN A 318 -14.53 23.39 29.10
C ASN A 318 -13.83 24.76 29.06
N GLY A 319 -13.29 25.15 27.91
CA GLY A 319 -12.63 26.44 27.69
C GLY A 319 -11.27 26.60 28.37
N SER A 320 -10.55 25.51 28.65
CA SER A 320 -9.20 25.54 29.26
C SER A 320 -8.08 26.04 28.33
N THR A 321 -8.37 26.98 27.44
CA THR A 321 -7.44 27.53 26.42
C THR A 321 -6.21 28.24 27.00
N ALA A 322 -6.29 28.72 28.25
CA ALA A 322 -5.13 29.22 28.99
C ALA A 322 -4.09 28.11 29.34
N ALA A 323 -4.49 26.84 29.27
CA ALA A 323 -3.68 25.67 29.60
C ALA A 323 -3.54 24.72 28.40
N GLY A 324 -2.78 25.15 27.39
CA GLY A 324 -2.42 24.36 26.22
C GLY A 324 -1.77 23.02 26.57
N ARG A 325 -2.15 21.99 25.80
CA ARG A 325 -1.71 20.60 25.95
C ARG A 325 -0.95 20.13 24.71
N GLU A 326 -0.12 21.00 24.16
CA GLU A 326 0.56 20.77 22.88
C GLU A 326 1.63 19.69 23.04
N GLU A 327 1.55 18.66 22.20
CA GLU A 327 2.68 17.78 21.89
C GLU A 327 2.98 17.91 20.40
N ARG A 328 4.27 17.92 20.02
CA ARG A 328 4.71 18.13 18.64
C ARG A 328 5.63 17.02 18.17
N TYR A 329 5.43 16.53 16.95
CA TYR A 329 6.14 15.39 16.40
C TYR A 329 6.70 15.67 15.00
N GLY A 330 7.77 14.95 14.64
CA GLY A 330 8.08 14.63 13.26
C GLY A 330 7.36 13.36 12.80
N LEU A 331 7.53 12.98 11.54
CA LEU A 331 6.97 11.76 10.95
C LEU A 331 8.08 10.82 10.44
N TRP A 332 7.72 9.57 10.16
CA TRP A 332 8.63 8.56 9.59
C TRP A 332 8.56 8.43 8.06
N PHE A 333 7.72 9.26 7.44
CA PHE A 333 7.44 9.39 6.01
C PHE A 333 7.35 10.89 5.65
N ASP A 334 7.28 11.22 4.36
CA ASP A 334 6.97 12.58 3.91
C ASP A 334 5.47 12.71 3.61
N PRO A 335 4.69 13.48 4.39
CA PRO A 335 3.23 13.57 4.26
C PRO A 335 2.75 14.31 3.00
N THR A 336 3.65 14.75 2.10
CA THR A 336 3.29 15.41 0.84
C THR A 336 3.28 14.45 -0.36
N GLU A 337 3.94 13.30 -0.26
CA GLU A 337 4.12 12.35 -1.38
C GLU A 337 2.90 11.44 -1.57
N ASP A 338 2.32 10.94 -0.48
CA ASP A 338 1.12 10.08 -0.49
C ASP A 338 0.19 10.42 0.68
N PHE A 339 -1.05 9.94 0.60
CA PHE A 339 -2.03 10.01 1.67
C PHE A 339 -1.64 9.11 2.85
N HIS A 340 -1.68 9.66 4.07
CA HIS A 340 -1.58 8.89 5.32
C HIS A 340 -2.86 9.03 6.14
N ARG A 341 -3.21 8.00 6.93
CA ARG A 341 -4.44 8.04 7.76
C ARG A 341 -4.15 8.81 9.05
N TYR A 342 -5.03 9.73 9.42
CA TYR A 342 -4.99 10.44 10.69
C TYR A 342 -6.31 10.22 11.40
N ALA A 343 -6.26 9.82 12.67
CA ALA A 343 -7.45 9.41 13.40
C ALA A 343 -7.47 9.88 14.86
N ILE A 344 -8.64 10.37 15.29
CA ILE A 344 -8.95 10.72 16.68
C ILE A 344 -9.97 9.70 17.19
N LEU A 345 -9.58 8.85 18.12
CA LEU A 345 -10.51 8.09 18.96
C LEU A 345 -10.79 8.90 20.21
N TRP A 346 -12.06 9.18 20.49
CA TRP A 346 -12.50 9.84 21.73
C TRP A 346 -13.62 9.01 22.37
N SER A 347 -13.38 8.58 23.61
CA SER A 347 -14.35 7.87 24.46
C SER A 347 -14.63 8.67 25.73
N ARG A 348 -15.39 8.09 26.68
CA ARG A 348 -15.62 8.70 27.99
C ARG A 348 -14.33 8.88 28.79
N ASP A 349 -13.41 7.93 28.64
CA ASP A 349 -12.30 7.72 29.58
C ASP A 349 -10.91 7.91 28.94
N ARG A 350 -10.82 8.01 27.61
CA ARG A 350 -9.57 8.33 26.90
C ARG A 350 -9.78 9.07 25.59
N ILE A 351 -8.76 9.78 25.16
CA ILE A 351 -8.55 10.19 23.77
C ILE A 351 -7.28 9.50 23.26
N ILE A 352 -7.29 8.95 22.04
CA ILE A 352 -6.08 8.44 21.37
C ILE A 352 -5.97 9.08 19.99
N PHE A 353 -4.80 9.64 19.70
CA PHE A 353 -4.43 10.16 18.39
C PHE A 353 -3.57 9.13 17.67
N TYR A 354 -3.88 8.84 16.41
CA TYR A 354 -3.18 7.85 15.57
C TYR A 354 -2.69 8.46 14.26
N VAL A 355 -1.54 7.97 13.79
CA VAL A 355 -0.96 8.23 12.47
C VAL A 355 -0.71 6.89 11.79
N ASP A 356 -1.28 6.72 10.59
CA ASP A 356 -1.65 5.42 10.04
C ASP A 356 -2.32 4.54 11.11
N GLU A 357 -1.80 3.34 11.38
CA GLU A 357 -2.32 2.49 12.46
C GLU A 357 -1.58 2.71 13.80
N THR A 358 -0.49 3.49 13.83
CA THR A 358 0.34 3.70 15.03
C THR A 358 -0.28 4.75 15.97
N PRO A 359 -0.53 4.43 17.25
CA PRO A 359 -0.89 5.43 18.26
C PRO A 359 0.29 6.36 18.56
N ILE A 360 0.08 7.67 18.50
CA ILE A 360 1.11 8.67 18.79
C ILE A 360 0.96 9.29 20.20
N ARG A 361 -0.26 9.28 20.74
CA ARG A 361 -0.61 9.91 22.03
C ARG A 361 -1.89 9.31 22.61
N GLU A 362 -1.86 8.94 23.88
CA GLU A 362 -3.05 8.65 24.71
C GLU A 362 -3.20 9.76 25.77
N VAL A 363 -4.41 10.31 25.92
CA VAL A 363 -4.81 11.18 27.04
C VAL A 363 -5.90 10.46 27.82
N VAL A 364 -5.52 9.88 28.96
CA VAL A 364 -6.46 9.19 29.86
C VAL A 364 -7.15 10.21 30.77
N ARG A 365 -8.47 10.13 30.88
CA ARG A 365 -9.26 10.97 31.77
C ARG A 365 -8.90 10.66 33.24
N LYS A 366 -8.34 11.65 33.94
CA LYS A 366 -8.22 11.62 35.41
C LYS A 366 -9.30 12.50 36.05
N GLU A 367 -9.77 12.12 37.22
CA GLU A 367 -10.67 12.95 38.05
C GLU A 367 -10.09 14.35 38.31
N THR A 368 -8.76 14.43 38.50
CA THR A 368 -8.02 15.68 38.70
C THR A 368 -8.00 16.63 37.49
N MET A 369 -8.47 16.21 36.31
CA MET A 369 -8.72 17.12 35.18
C MET A 369 -10.03 17.91 35.36
N GLY A 370 -10.96 17.42 36.17
CA GLY A 370 -12.30 17.98 36.30
C GLY A 370 -13.01 18.11 34.94
N ALA A 371 -13.40 19.34 34.60
CA ALA A 371 -14.02 19.68 33.32
C ALA A 371 -13.01 19.87 32.15
N GLN A 372 -11.70 19.77 32.39
CA GLN A 372 -10.68 19.97 31.36
C GLN A 372 -10.46 18.74 30.45
N PHE A 373 -11.27 17.69 30.62
CA PHE A 373 -11.38 16.58 29.66
C PHE A 373 -12.70 16.73 28.86
N PRO A 374 -12.65 16.73 27.51
CA PRO A 374 -13.82 16.83 26.63
C PRO A 374 -14.99 15.92 26.99
N SER A 375 -16.17 16.52 27.15
CA SER A 375 -17.39 15.86 27.67
C SER A 375 -18.70 16.31 27.01
N LYS A 376 -18.67 17.35 26.18
CA LYS A 376 -19.80 17.86 25.40
C LYS A 376 -19.69 17.43 23.94
N PRO A 377 -20.81 17.31 23.19
CA PRO A 377 -20.77 16.91 21.79
C PRO A 377 -19.91 17.86 20.92
N MET A 378 -19.17 17.32 19.96
CA MET A 378 -18.29 18.08 19.05
C MET A 378 -18.55 17.71 17.59
N SER A 379 -18.49 18.67 16.68
CA SER A 379 -18.37 18.39 15.24
C SER A 379 -16.90 18.16 14.88
N LEU A 380 -16.65 17.35 13.86
CA LEU A 380 -15.34 17.24 13.21
C LEU A 380 -15.18 18.39 12.20
N TYR A 381 -14.00 18.96 12.11
CA TYR A 381 -13.61 20.06 11.23
C TYR A 381 -12.31 19.73 10.49
N ALA A 382 -12.17 20.29 9.30
CA ALA A 382 -10.90 20.35 8.59
C ALA A 382 -10.74 21.72 7.92
N THR A 383 -9.57 22.35 8.08
CA THR A 383 -9.31 23.71 7.59
C THR A 383 -7.87 23.86 7.08
N ILE A 384 -7.64 24.85 6.21
CA ILE A 384 -6.31 25.32 5.82
C ILE A 384 -6.26 26.84 5.91
N TRP A 385 -5.24 27.38 6.59
CA TRP A 385 -5.18 28.79 6.98
C TRP A 385 -3.75 29.30 7.24
N ASP A 386 -3.62 30.63 7.36
CA ASP A 386 -2.36 31.33 7.58
C ASP A 386 -2.02 31.47 9.07
N GLY A 387 -1.15 30.58 9.57
CA GLY A 387 -0.59 30.61 10.92
C GLY A 387 0.73 31.37 11.03
N SER A 388 1.03 32.33 10.14
CA SER A 388 2.31 33.07 10.06
C SER A 388 2.78 33.73 11.36
N SER A 389 1.91 33.97 12.33
CA SER A 389 2.28 34.51 13.64
C SER A 389 2.98 33.50 14.56
N TRP A 390 2.87 32.19 14.31
CA TRP A 390 3.42 31.15 15.20
C TRP A 390 3.93 29.88 14.52
N ALA A 391 3.24 29.36 13.49
CA ALA A 391 3.36 27.97 13.02
C ALA A 391 4.81 27.55 12.69
N THR A 392 5.47 28.25 11.75
CA THR A 392 6.82 27.86 11.31
C THR A 392 7.90 28.50 12.18
N SER A 393 8.28 27.73 13.21
CA SER A 393 9.41 28.06 14.11
C SER A 393 9.18 29.34 14.94
N GLY A 394 7.95 29.51 15.46
CA GLY A 394 7.58 30.65 16.31
C GLY A 394 7.36 31.93 15.50
N GLY A 395 6.64 31.82 14.37
CA GLY A 395 6.30 32.95 13.49
C GLY A 395 7.48 33.57 12.73
N ARG A 396 8.68 32.98 12.82
CA ARG A 396 9.89 33.46 12.16
C ARG A 396 9.80 33.40 10.63
N TYR A 397 9.10 32.39 10.11
CA TYR A 397 8.83 32.23 8.69
C TYR A 397 7.32 32.25 8.47
N LYS A 398 6.90 33.05 7.49
CA LYS A 398 5.50 33.35 7.15
C LYS A 398 5.12 32.66 5.84
N VAL A 399 3.84 32.71 5.50
CA VAL A 399 3.34 32.36 4.16
C VAL A 399 3.97 33.31 3.13
N ASP A 400 4.46 32.74 2.03
CA ASP A 400 4.87 33.48 0.84
C ASP A 400 3.94 33.07 -0.30
N TYR A 401 2.88 33.85 -0.51
CA TYR A 401 1.79 33.49 -1.42
C TYR A 401 2.20 33.33 -2.90
N LYS A 402 3.47 33.62 -3.26
CA LYS A 402 4.07 33.21 -4.54
C LYS A 402 4.10 31.69 -4.76
N TYR A 403 3.94 30.89 -3.71
CA TYR A 403 3.79 29.43 -3.79
C TYR A 403 2.33 28.96 -3.64
N ALA A 404 1.36 29.88 -3.62
CA ALA A 404 -0.06 29.55 -3.61
C ALA A 404 -0.56 29.10 -5.02
N PRO A 405 -1.67 28.35 -5.13
CA PRO A 405 -2.51 27.84 -4.04
C PRO A 405 -1.84 26.69 -3.29
N TYR A 406 -1.81 26.78 -1.96
CA TYR A 406 -1.47 25.64 -1.11
C TYR A 406 -2.68 24.72 -1.07
N VAL A 407 -2.53 23.43 -1.43
CA VAL A 407 -3.64 22.47 -1.47
C VAL A 407 -3.36 21.33 -0.49
N ALA A 408 -4.31 21.06 0.40
CA ALA A 408 -4.36 19.83 1.19
C ALA A 408 -5.45 18.91 0.62
N GLU A 409 -5.12 17.64 0.37
CA GLU A 409 -6.06 16.65 -0.15
C GLU A 409 -6.55 15.73 0.97
N PHE A 410 -7.86 15.53 1.02
CA PHE A 410 -8.55 14.65 1.96
C PHE A 410 -9.27 13.54 1.19
N ALA A 411 -9.14 12.31 1.67
CA ALA A 411 -9.76 11.09 1.17
C ALA A 411 -10.27 10.24 2.35
N ASP A 412 -11.04 9.19 2.05
CA ASP A 412 -11.54 8.19 3.02
C ASP A 412 -12.09 8.78 4.33
N LEU A 413 -12.92 9.81 4.19
CA LEU A 413 -13.53 10.56 5.29
C LEU A 413 -14.51 9.69 6.08
N ALA A 414 -14.21 9.43 7.36
CA ALA A 414 -14.97 8.50 8.20
C ALA A 414 -15.43 9.14 9.52
N LEU A 415 -16.72 8.99 9.82
CA LEU A 415 -17.41 9.48 11.02
C LEU A 415 -17.99 8.29 11.82
N HIS A 416 -17.13 7.49 12.45
CA HIS A 416 -17.56 6.33 13.24
C HIS A 416 -17.95 6.74 14.66
N GLY A 417 -19.12 7.35 14.80
CA GLY A 417 -19.70 7.73 16.08
C GLY A 417 -21.20 7.98 15.98
N CYS A 418 -21.85 8.25 17.11
CA CYS A 418 -23.25 8.67 17.10
C CYS A 418 -23.38 10.19 16.99
N ALA A 419 -24.00 10.67 15.90
CA ALA A 419 -24.42 12.06 15.82
C ALA A 419 -25.63 12.28 16.76
N VAL A 420 -25.54 13.29 17.61
CA VAL A 420 -26.55 13.61 18.63
C VAL A 420 -27.89 13.91 17.97
N GLY A 421 -28.98 13.43 18.59
CA GLY A 421 -30.35 13.54 18.05
C GLY A 421 -30.76 12.39 17.11
N ARG A 422 -29.82 11.58 16.58
CA ARG A 422 -30.18 10.41 15.75
C ARG A 422 -30.62 9.23 16.63
N ARG A 423 -31.91 8.87 16.56
CA ARG A 423 -32.57 7.83 17.39
C ARG A 423 -32.05 6.38 17.22
N ALA A 424 -31.07 6.12 16.37
CA ALA A 424 -30.74 4.77 15.87
C ALA A 424 -29.36 4.23 16.31
N CYS A 425 -28.68 4.88 17.26
CA CYS A 425 -27.31 4.52 17.65
C CYS A 425 -27.25 3.35 18.65
N LYS A 426 -27.00 2.12 18.17
CA LYS A 426 -26.64 0.98 19.04
C LYS A 426 -25.17 0.99 19.46
N GLU A 427 -24.27 1.45 18.58
CA GLU A 427 -22.81 1.41 18.78
C GLU A 427 -22.26 2.37 19.85
N LEU A 428 -23.08 3.32 20.33
CA LEU A 428 -22.64 4.33 21.31
C LEU A 428 -22.00 3.70 22.55
N GLY A 429 -22.53 2.56 23.02
CA GLY A 429 -22.00 1.87 24.20
C GLY A 429 -20.59 1.32 24.01
N SER A 430 -20.29 0.75 22.84
CA SER A 430 -18.99 0.14 22.56
C SER A 430 -17.88 1.18 22.45
N ILE A 431 -18.15 2.30 21.76
CA ILE A 431 -17.15 3.35 21.55
C ILE A 431 -16.98 4.23 22.80
N ALA A 432 -18.08 4.54 23.52
CA ALA A 432 -17.98 5.30 24.76
C ALA A 432 -17.19 4.55 25.85
N ALA A 433 -17.24 3.21 25.83
CA ALA A 433 -16.48 2.31 26.71
C ALA A 433 -15.19 1.75 26.05
N ALA A 434 -14.61 2.45 25.08
CA ALA A 434 -13.43 1.97 24.34
C ALA A 434 -12.30 1.49 25.29
N PRO A 435 -11.79 0.26 25.09
CA PRO A 435 -10.87 -0.39 26.03
C PRO A 435 -9.55 0.36 26.18
N ALA A 436 -8.78 0.01 27.20
CA ALA A 436 -7.42 0.51 27.34
C ALA A 436 -6.56 0.08 26.15
N MET A 437 -5.72 0.99 25.66
CA MET A 437 -4.69 0.70 24.66
C MET A 437 -3.88 -0.52 25.09
N SER A 438 -3.75 -1.50 24.19
CA SER A 438 -3.14 -2.79 24.49
C SER A 438 -1.63 -2.66 24.79
N PRO A 439 -0.99 -3.67 25.42
CA PRO A 439 0.45 -3.64 25.66
C PRO A 439 1.29 -3.52 24.39
N ALA A 440 0.81 -4.06 23.26
CA ALA A 440 1.46 -3.93 21.95
C ALA A 440 1.38 -2.48 21.45
N GLN A 441 0.15 -1.95 21.31
CA GLN A 441 -0.11 -0.56 20.92
C GLN A 441 0.63 0.46 21.81
N ARG A 442 0.74 0.20 23.12
CA ARG A 442 1.49 1.05 24.04
C ARG A 442 3.00 1.02 23.76
N SER A 443 3.56 -0.16 23.48
CA SER A 443 4.96 -0.30 23.11
C SER A 443 5.27 0.39 21.76
N GLU A 444 4.34 0.33 20.80
CA GLU A 444 4.43 1.08 19.54
C GLU A 444 4.40 2.59 19.76
N MET A 445 3.47 3.09 20.59
CA MET A 445 3.42 4.51 20.97
C MET A 445 4.71 4.97 21.65
N GLU A 446 5.23 4.22 22.63
CA GLU A 446 6.50 4.52 23.29
C GLU A 446 7.68 4.52 22.29
N ALA A 447 7.72 3.54 21.39
CA ALA A 447 8.74 3.42 20.35
C ALA A 447 8.62 4.50 19.27
N PHE A 448 7.43 5.04 19.00
CA PHE A 448 7.24 6.23 18.17
C PHE A 448 7.72 7.48 18.92
N ARG A 449 7.18 7.75 20.12
CA ARG A 449 7.49 8.94 20.93
C ARG A 449 8.99 9.10 21.13
N ALA A 450 9.69 8.04 21.53
CA ALA A 450 11.14 8.04 21.76
C ALA A 450 12.00 8.43 20.54
N ARG A 451 11.44 8.39 19.32
CA ARG A 451 12.13 8.78 18.07
C ARG A 451 11.63 10.10 17.49
N TYR A 452 10.33 10.39 17.61
CA TYR A 452 9.65 11.42 16.82
C TYR A 452 9.08 12.58 17.64
N VAL A 453 8.95 12.48 18.97
CA VAL A 453 8.51 13.62 19.79
C VAL A 453 9.56 14.74 19.79
N THR A 454 9.10 15.98 19.70
CA THR A 454 9.93 17.18 19.53
C THR A 454 9.66 18.25 20.59
N TYR A 455 8.41 18.34 21.07
CA TYR A 455 7.97 19.14 22.22
C TYR A 455 6.86 18.39 22.96
N GLY A 456 6.77 18.53 24.28
CA GLY A 456 5.63 18.05 25.07
C GLY A 456 5.38 18.89 26.32
N TYR A 457 4.20 19.49 26.43
CA TYR A 457 3.80 20.41 27.51
C TYR A 457 4.03 19.86 28.93
N CYS A 458 3.84 18.55 29.16
CA CYS A 458 4.06 17.91 30.47
C CYS A 458 5.50 18.06 31.02
N TYR A 459 6.48 18.31 30.15
CA TYR A 459 7.89 18.49 30.49
C TYR A 459 8.36 19.95 30.41
N ASP A 460 7.48 20.87 29.96
CA ASP A 460 7.74 22.30 29.91
C ASP A 460 7.60 22.93 31.30
N ARG A 461 8.72 23.03 32.01
CA ARG A 461 8.84 23.69 33.32
C ARG A 461 8.97 25.20 33.24
N LEU A 462 9.17 25.77 32.05
CA LEU A 462 9.15 27.22 31.85
C LEU A 462 7.71 27.74 31.74
N ARG A 463 6.82 26.98 31.09
CA ARG A 463 5.38 27.27 31.00
C ARG A 463 4.57 26.68 32.16
N TYR A 464 4.92 25.46 32.59
CA TYR A 464 4.25 24.73 33.68
C TYR A 464 5.26 24.30 34.76
N PRO A 465 5.66 25.22 35.66
CA PRO A 465 6.59 24.93 36.77
C PRO A 465 6.16 23.70 37.59
N THR A 466 4.86 23.60 37.88
CA THR A 466 4.18 22.37 38.27
C THR A 466 3.48 21.79 37.03
N PRO A 467 3.67 20.50 36.67
CA PRO A 467 2.97 19.88 35.55
C PRO A 467 1.45 19.83 35.77
N LEU A 468 0.69 19.83 34.67
CA LEU A 468 -0.78 19.68 34.72
C LEU A 468 -1.20 18.29 35.25
N PRO A 469 -2.37 18.15 35.90
CA PRO A 469 -2.70 16.96 36.71
C PRO A 469 -2.79 15.64 35.93
N GLU A 470 -3.11 15.69 34.64
CA GLU A 470 -3.12 14.56 33.71
C GLU A 470 -1.73 13.99 33.41
N CYS A 471 -0.66 14.78 33.55
CA CYS A 471 0.68 14.36 33.18
C CYS A 471 1.20 13.16 33.97
N SER A 472 2.05 12.36 33.33
CA SER A 472 2.83 11.27 33.93
C SER A 472 4.32 11.53 33.70
N VAL A 473 5.00 12.02 34.75
CA VAL A 473 6.44 12.36 34.67
C VAL A 473 7.27 11.09 34.90
N GLY A 474 7.18 10.16 33.95
CA GLY A 474 7.96 8.92 33.91
C GLY A 474 9.39 9.11 33.35
N PRO A 475 10.11 7.99 33.08
CA PRO A 475 11.47 8.03 32.54
C PRO A 475 11.65 8.83 31.24
N GLU A 476 10.57 8.97 30.44
CA GLU A 476 10.54 9.81 29.24
C GLU A 476 10.98 11.26 29.51
N ALA A 477 10.73 11.80 30.72
CA ALA A 477 11.12 13.15 31.12
C ALA A 477 12.63 13.43 30.99
N ALA A 478 13.49 12.41 31.11
CA ALA A 478 14.93 12.54 30.90
C ALA A 478 15.29 12.92 29.45
N ALA A 479 14.41 12.63 28.48
CA ALA A 479 14.59 12.99 27.07
C ALA A 479 14.33 14.48 26.80
N PHE A 480 13.76 15.25 27.73
CA PHE A 480 13.30 16.63 27.52
C PHE A 480 14.12 17.68 28.26
N LEU A 481 14.16 18.89 27.70
CA LEU A 481 14.69 20.11 28.33
C LEU A 481 13.60 20.79 29.18
N PRO A 482 13.96 21.70 30.11
CA PRO A 482 12.98 22.49 30.86
C PRO A 482 12.01 23.31 30.00
N SER A 483 12.34 23.60 28.74
CA SER A 483 11.45 24.25 27.76
C SER A 483 10.46 23.31 27.08
N GLY A 484 10.34 22.06 27.53
CA GLY A 484 9.53 21.03 26.86
C GLY A 484 10.11 20.54 25.53
N ASP A 485 11.19 21.13 24.99
CA ASP A 485 11.88 20.64 23.78
C ASP A 485 12.60 19.30 24.02
N ALA A 486 12.54 18.39 23.06
CA ALA A 486 13.31 17.15 23.10
C ALA A 486 14.82 17.39 22.97
N ARG A 487 15.64 16.76 23.84
CA ARG A 487 17.12 16.85 23.82
C ARG A 487 17.71 16.33 22.51
N ALA A 488 17.05 15.39 21.84
CA ALA A 488 17.47 14.86 20.55
C ALA A 488 17.39 15.91 19.43
N THR A 489 16.29 16.67 19.36
CA THR A 489 16.11 17.74 18.35
C THR A 489 17.01 18.94 18.66
N SER A 490 17.18 19.28 19.94
CA SER A 490 18.13 20.30 20.40
C SER A 490 19.58 19.95 20.02
N ARG A 491 20.03 18.70 20.24
CA ARG A 491 21.36 18.23 19.79
C ARG A 491 21.52 18.29 18.26
N ARG A 492 20.47 17.99 17.47
CA ARG A 492 20.48 18.18 16.01
C ARG A 492 20.63 19.66 15.63
N ARG A 493 19.96 20.60 16.32
CA ARG A 493 20.14 22.06 16.12
C ARG A 493 21.57 22.50 16.46
N GLY A 494 22.07 22.16 17.65
CA GLY A 494 23.41 22.57 18.12
C GLY A 494 24.56 22.07 17.24
N ARG A 495 24.49 20.82 16.75
CA ARG A 495 25.49 20.28 15.81
C ARG A 495 25.49 21.03 14.47
N ARG A 496 24.31 21.41 13.96
CA ARG A 496 24.17 22.24 12.73
C ARG A 496 24.68 23.67 12.91
N HIS A 497 24.60 24.22 14.13
CA HIS A 497 25.16 25.54 14.43
C HIS A 497 26.69 25.50 14.50
N ARG A 498 27.29 24.48 15.14
CA ARG A 498 28.75 24.27 15.14
C ARG A 498 29.32 24.10 13.74
N THR A 499 28.63 23.40 12.83
CA THR A 499 29.06 23.29 11.41
C THR A 499 28.88 24.58 10.59
N ARG A 500 28.30 25.65 11.15
CA ARG A 500 28.21 26.97 10.51
C ARG A 500 29.08 28.04 11.15
N GLY A 501 29.58 27.82 12.38
CA GLY A 501 30.49 28.72 13.08
C GLY A 501 31.97 28.35 12.96
N GLY A 502 32.34 27.53 11.96
CA GLY A 502 33.72 27.05 11.76
C GLY A 502 34.55 27.86 10.76
N GLY A 503 33.95 28.84 10.08
CA GLY A 503 34.65 29.78 9.21
C GLY A 503 34.95 31.07 9.97
N ALA A 504 36.13 31.12 10.58
CA ALA A 504 36.69 32.35 11.15
C ALA A 504 37.81 32.82 10.21
N ASP A 505 37.45 33.68 9.24
CA ASP A 505 38.46 34.37 8.43
C ASP A 505 39.11 35.47 9.29
N SER A 506 40.38 35.26 9.62
CA SER A 506 41.23 36.23 10.29
C SER A 506 42.17 36.86 9.26
N ALA A 507 41.79 38.01 8.71
CA ALA A 507 42.65 38.86 7.88
C ALA A 507 42.35 40.35 8.16
N VAL A 508 43.38 41.17 7.91
CA VAL A 508 43.43 42.63 8.15
C VAL A 508 42.51 43.41 7.22
#